data_AF-A0A0F9EHY6-F1
#
_entry.id   AF-A0A0F9EHY6-F1
#
_cell.length_a   1.000
_cell.length_b   1.000
_cell.length_c   1.000
_cell.angle_alpha   90.00
_cell.angle_beta   90.00
_cell.angle_gamma   90.00
#
_symmetry.space_group_name_H-M   'P 1'
#
loop_
_entity.id
_entity.type
_entity.pdbx_description
1 polymer ?
#
loop_
_entity_poly.entity_id
_entity_poly.type
_entity_poly.pdbx_seq_one_letter_code
_entity_poly.pdbx_strand_id
1 'polypeptide(L)'
;MRIIYIYFIIIIMTIFMGQKIYEIDKENDEVRDIYEFTRNLSINSSQGPFYDKTNPTEFNEEEFVNLDRAFRILYKLIDFIYFVAVEIIKWSIEFGYTRAESISFQAFLLLFYWVIVISIIGIIVPLIIPFIALVYLSIIGARELYRRYQQKKKCQKK
;
A
#
# COMPACT_ATOMS: atom_id res chain seq x y z
N MET A 1 4.15 16.42 -2.52
CA MET A 1 3.44 17.02 -1.36
C MET A 1 1.91 16.83 -1.41
N ARG A 2 1.21 17.01 -2.54
CA ARG A 2 -0.27 16.93 -2.60
C ARG A 2 -0.89 15.59 -2.17
N ILE A 3 -0.26 14.46 -2.50
CA ILE A 3 -0.81 13.12 -2.22
C ILE A 3 -0.86 12.82 -0.71
N ILE A 4 0.13 13.28 0.07
CA ILE A 4 0.19 13.06 1.52
C ILE A 4 -0.99 13.76 2.22
N TYR A 5 -1.38 14.96 1.77
CA TYR A 5 -2.54 15.67 2.31
C TYR A 5 -3.87 14.97 2.01
N ILE A 6 -3.96 14.24 0.89
CA ILE A 6 -5.16 13.47 0.56
C ILE A 6 -5.31 12.29 1.54
N TYR A 7 -4.23 11.54 1.77
CA TYR A 7 -4.22 10.46 2.78
C TYR A 7 -4.58 10.98 4.17
N PHE A 8 -4.07 12.16 4.53
CA PHE A 8 -4.36 12.84 5.78
C PHE A 8 -5.84 13.16 5.96
N ILE A 9 -6.47 13.73 4.93
CA ILE A 9 -7.91 14.04 4.94
C ILE A 9 -8.73 12.76 5.13
N ILE A 10 -8.36 11.67 4.41
CA ILE A 10 -9.05 10.38 4.52
C ILE A 10 -9.00 9.84 5.95
N ILE A 11 -7.82 9.84 6.58
CA ILE A 11 -7.66 9.38 7.97
C ILE A 11 -8.52 10.20 8.92
N ILE A 12 -8.49 11.53 8.81
CA ILE A 12 -9.30 12.41 9.66
C ILE A 12 -10.79 12.12 9.49
N MET A 13 -11.28 11.98 8.26
CA MET A 13 -12.68 11.65 7.99
C MET A 13 -13.08 10.32 8.64
N THR A 14 -12.21 9.32 8.60
CA THR A 14 -12.48 8.01 9.24
C THR A 14 -12.49 8.06 10.76
N ILE A 15 -11.71 8.95 11.39
CA ILE A 15 -11.76 9.17 12.84
C ILE A 15 -13.07 9.85 13.23
N PHE A 16 -13.47 10.91 12.51
CA PHE A 16 -14.77 11.56 12.72
C PHE A 16 -15.93 10.62 12.47
N MET A 17 -15.80 9.70 11.52
CA MET A 17 -16.77 8.63 11.31
C MET A 17 -16.90 7.73 12.56
N GLY A 18 -15.78 7.35 13.18
CA GLY A 18 -15.80 6.62 14.47
C GLY A 18 -16.47 7.40 15.60
N GLN A 19 -16.19 8.70 15.72
CA GLN A 19 -16.87 9.56 16.71
C GLN A 19 -18.38 9.66 16.44
N LYS A 20 -18.78 9.79 15.18
CA LYS A 20 -20.20 9.83 14.82
C LYS A 20 -20.91 8.52 15.10
N ILE A 21 -20.27 7.38 14.87
CA ILE A 21 -20.82 6.06 15.26
C ILE A 21 -21.02 6.03 16.78
N TYR A 22 -20.05 6.51 17.56
CA TYR A 22 -20.19 6.59 19.02
C TYR A 22 -21.34 7.49 19.46
N GLU A 23 -21.50 8.67 18.84
CA GLU A 23 -22.62 9.58 19.15
C GLU A 23 -23.97 8.94 18.85
N ILE A 24 -24.10 8.25 17.71
CA ILE A 24 -25.33 7.55 17.32
C ILE A 24 -25.64 6.40 18.29
N ASP A 25 -24.64 5.59 18.65
CA ASP A 25 -24.84 4.47 19.57
C ASP A 25 -25.23 5.00 20.97
N LYS A 26 -24.64 6.12 21.40
CA LYS A 26 -25.00 6.81 22.65
C LYS A 26 -26.42 7.39 22.62
N GLU A 27 -26.87 7.93 21.48
CA GLU A 27 -28.25 8.44 21.32
C GLU A 27 -29.30 7.32 21.36
N ASN A 28 -28.92 6.10 20.93
CA ASN A 28 -29.82 4.94 20.88
C ASN A 28 -29.72 4.02 22.11
N ASP A 29 -28.96 4.38 23.15
CA ASP A 29 -28.64 3.51 24.30
C ASP A 29 -28.05 2.14 23.88
N GLU A 30 -27.28 2.11 22.79
CA GLU A 30 -26.62 0.91 22.26
C GLU A 30 -25.13 0.86 22.64
N VAL A 31 -24.60 -0.35 22.82
CA VAL A 31 -23.16 -0.60 22.96
C VAL A 31 -22.71 -1.49 21.81
N ARG A 32 -22.03 -0.89 20.83
CA ARG A 32 -21.47 -1.61 19.68
C ARG A 32 -20.08 -2.16 20.01
N ASP A 33 -19.85 -3.43 19.66
CA ASP A 33 -18.51 -3.97 19.53
C ASP A 33 -17.85 -3.39 18.27
N ILE A 34 -17.13 -2.28 18.45
CA ILE A 34 -16.49 -1.57 17.34
C ILE A 34 -15.45 -2.44 16.62
N TYR A 35 -14.83 -3.41 17.31
CA TYR A 35 -13.82 -4.29 16.72
C TYR A 35 -14.46 -5.33 15.81
N GLU A 36 -15.67 -5.81 16.15
CA GLU A 36 -16.44 -6.68 15.26
C GLU A 36 -16.94 -5.89 14.03
N PHE A 37 -17.39 -4.66 14.24
CA PHE A 37 -17.80 -3.77 13.16
C PHE A 37 -16.67 -3.50 12.16
N THR A 38 -15.47 -3.13 12.62
CA THR A 38 -14.32 -2.87 11.75
C THR A 38 -13.70 -4.13 11.17
N ARG A 39 -13.85 -5.30 11.82
CA ARG A 39 -13.44 -6.59 11.26
C ARG A 39 -14.20 -6.92 9.98
N ASN A 40 -15.48 -6.57 9.92
CA ASN A 40 -16.33 -6.79 8.74
C ASN A 40 -16.05 -5.83 7.58
N LEU A 41 -15.27 -4.75 7.81
CA LEU A 41 -14.68 -3.94 6.73
C LEU A 41 -13.52 -4.65 6.00
N SER A 42 -13.19 -5.89 6.37
CA SER A 42 -12.22 -6.69 5.62
C SER A 42 -12.77 -7.05 4.24
N ILE A 43 -12.26 -6.36 3.23
CA ILE A 43 -12.48 -6.75 1.84
C ILE A 43 -11.57 -7.96 1.60
N ASN A 44 -12.19 -9.09 1.28
CA ASN A 44 -11.51 -10.29 0.80
C ASN A 44 -10.56 -9.89 -0.34
N SER A 45 -9.26 -9.75 -0.04
CA SER A 45 -8.21 -9.74 -1.07
C SER A 45 -7.90 -11.17 -1.54
N SER A 46 -8.85 -12.09 -1.39
CA SER A 46 -8.75 -13.43 -1.95
C SER A 46 -9.06 -13.36 -3.43
N GLN A 47 -7.97 -13.23 -4.19
CA GLN A 47 -7.70 -13.79 -5.52
C GLN A 47 -6.97 -12.75 -6.35
N GLY A 48 -5.64 -12.67 -6.13
CA GLY A 48 -4.77 -12.30 -7.23
C GLY A 48 -5.12 -13.18 -8.43
N PRO A 49 -5.18 -12.65 -9.66
CA PRO A 49 -5.62 -13.40 -10.82
C PRO A 49 -4.80 -14.70 -10.89
N PHE A 50 -5.50 -15.84 -10.83
CA PHE A 50 -4.94 -17.11 -11.27
C PHE A 50 -4.64 -16.92 -12.75
N TYR A 51 -3.40 -16.54 -13.06
CA TYR A 51 -2.89 -16.60 -14.42
C TYR A 51 -2.79 -18.08 -14.76
N ASP A 52 -3.82 -18.56 -15.45
CA ASP A 52 -3.87 -19.89 -15.99
C ASP A 52 -2.69 -20.02 -16.96
N LYS A 53 -1.75 -20.91 -16.63
CA LYS A 53 -0.57 -21.21 -17.46
C LYS A 53 -1.02 -22.06 -18.64
N THR A 54 -1.82 -21.49 -19.52
CA THR A 54 -2.31 -22.17 -20.73
C THR A 54 -1.95 -21.32 -21.94
N ASN A 55 -0.65 -21.27 -22.26
CA ASN A 55 -0.11 -21.33 -23.64
C ASN A 55 1.42 -21.14 -23.61
N PRO A 56 2.22 -22.17 -23.94
CA PRO A 56 3.64 -22.00 -24.16
C PRO A 56 3.83 -21.44 -25.57
N THR A 57 3.82 -20.11 -25.70
CA THR A 57 4.34 -19.48 -26.92
C THR A 57 5.85 -19.33 -26.76
N GLU A 58 6.59 -19.99 -27.65
CA GLU A 58 8.05 -19.95 -27.78
C GLU A 58 8.57 -18.51 -27.89
N PHE A 59 8.84 -17.89 -26.76
CA PHE A 59 9.59 -16.64 -26.64
C PHE A 59 10.62 -16.82 -25.52
N ASN A 60 11.87 -16.41 -25.78
CA ASN A 60 13.04 -16.54 -24.90
C ASN A 60 12.69 -16.67 -23.41
N GLU A 61 12.78 -17.90 -22.89
CA GLU A 61 12.25 -18.30 -21.58
C GLU A 61 12.81 -17.46 -20.42
N GLU A 62 14.04 -16.96 -20.51
CA GLU A 62 14.67 -16.18 -19.42
C GLU A 62 14.13 -14.73 -19.30
N GLU A 63 13.70 -14.12 -20.40
CA GLU A 63 13.24 -12.71 -20.40
C GLU A 63 11.76 -12.62 -19.95
N PHE A 64 10.95 -13.62 -20.31
CA PHE A 64 9.55 -13.73 -19.87
C PHE A 64 9.41 -14.15 -18.40
N VAL A 65 10.26 -15.07 -17.91
CA VAL A 65 10.25 -15.50 -16.50
C VAL A 65 10.58 -14.34 -15.56
N ASN A 66 11.48 -13.43 -15.97
CA ASN A 66 11.84 -12.27 -15.16
C ASN A 66 10.74 -11.18 -15.14
N LEU A 67 10.05 -10.95 -16.26
CA LEU A 67 8.91 -10.01 -16.31
C LEU A 67 7.70 -10.53 -15.52
N ASP A 68 7.34 -11.80 -15.68
CA ASP A 68 6.24 -12.43 -14.93
C ASP A 68 6.52 -12.45 -13.41
N ARG A 69 7.79 -12.70 -13.01
CA ARG A 69 8.21 -12.56 -11.61
C ARG A 69 8.12 -11.12 -11.12
N ALA A 70 8.51 -10.14 -11.94
CA ALA A 70 8.39 -8.72 -11.60
C ALA A 70 6.93 -8.27 -11.43
N PHE A 71 6.02 -8.70 -12.31
CA PHE A 71 4.59 -8.41 -12.17
C PHE A 71 4.00 -9.04 -10.91
N ARG A 72 4.35 -10.30 -10.59
CA ARG A 72 3.92 -10.92 -9.32
C ARG A 72 4.43 -10.18 -8.08
N ILE A 73 5.65 -9.66 -8.11
CA ILE A 73 6.18 -8.83 -7.02
C ILE A 73 5.38 -7.52 -6.91
N LEU A 74 5.08 -6.88 -8.05
CA LEU A 74 4.30 -5.64 -8.10
C LEU A 74 2.87 -5.85 -7.58
N TYR A 75 2.20 -6.94 -7.97
CA TYR A 75 0.88 -7.30 -7.43
C TYR A 75 0.91 -7.52 -5.92
N LYS A 76 1.88 -8.27 -5.41
CA LYS A 76 2.05 -8.45 -3.96
C LYS A 76 2.31 -7.14 -3.22
N LEU A 77 3.02 -6.20 -3.85
CA LEU A 77 3.25 -4.88 -3.28
C LEU A 77 1.95 -4.05 -3.23
N ILE A 78 1.14 -4.10 -4.29
CA ILE A 78 -0.17 -3.43 -4.32
C ILE A 78 -1.10 -4.02 -3.26
N ASP A 79 -1.16 -5.35 -3.15
CA ASP A 79 -1.95 -6.04 -2.12
C ASP A 79 -1.50 -5.65 -0.71
N PHE A 80 -0.19 -5.52 -0.49
CA PHE A 80 0.36 -5.06 0.78
C PHE A 80 -0.02 -3.60 1.09
N ILE A 81 0.12 -2.69 0.12
CA ILE A 81 -0.25 -1.29 0.28
C ILE A 81 -1.75 -1.16 0.58
N TYR A 82 -2.58 -1.94 -0.12
CA TYR A 82 -4.01 -1.99 0.09
C TYR A 82 -4.36 -2.51 1.50
N PHE A 83 -3.74 -3.61 1.91
CA PHE A 83 -3.91 -4.17 3.26
C PHE A 83 -3.56 -3.14 4.34
N VAL A 84 -2.40 -2.49 4.22
CA VAL A 84 -1.98 -1.44 5.16
C VAL A 84 -2.96 -0.28 5.19
N ALA A 85 -3.46 0.16 4.03
CA ALA A 85 -4.44 1.25 3.95
C ALA A 85 -5.77 0.89 4.66
N VAL A 86 -6.25 -0.34 4.48
CA VAL A 86 -7.47 -0.84 5.13
C VAL A 86 -7.29 -0.93 6.65
N GLU A 87 -6.16 -1.45 7.13
CA GLU A 87 -5.89 -1.53 8.57
C GLU A 87 -5.77 -0.15 9.23
N ILE A 88 -5.14 0.81 8.54
CA ILE A 88 -5.09 2.21 9.02
C ILE A 88 -6.51 2.79 9.15
N ILE A 89 -7.41 2.52 8.21
CA ILE A 89 -8.80 2.99 8.27
C ILE A 89 -9.53 2.37 9.46
N LYS A 90 -9.39 1.06 9.69
CA LYS A 90 -10.02 0.37 10.84
C LYS A 90 -9.56 0.95 12.16
N TRP A 91 -8.24 1.08 12.36
CA TRP A 91 -7.68 1.65 13.58
C TRP A 91 -8.10 3.10 13.78
N SER A 92 -8.26 3.86 12.70
CA SER A 92 -8.73 5.25 12.77
C SER A 92 -10.19 5.33 13.25
N ILE A 93 -11.07 4.46 12.74
CA ILE A 93 -12.47 4.36 13.18
C ILE A 93 -12.55 3.90 14.65
N GLU A 94 -11.81 2.85 15.03
CA GLU A 94 -11.75 2.35 16.40
C GLU A 94 -11.24 3.40 17.38
N PHE A 95 -10.20 4.14 16.97
CA PHE A 95 -9.65 5.23 17.78
C PHE A 95 -10.67 6.36 17.96
N GLY A 96 -11.36 6.76 16.88
CA GLY A 96 -12.41 7.78 16.95
C GLY A 96 -13.57 7.39 17.87
N TYR A 97 -14.00 6.12 17.79
CA TYR A 97 -15.08 5.60 18.61
C TYR A 97 -14.71 5.49 20.10
N THR A 98 -13.57 4.85 20.41
CA THR A 98 -13.15 4.57 21.81
C THR A 98 -12.70 5.81 22.58
N ARG A 99 -12.35 6.89 21.88
CA ARG A 99 -11.82 8.12 22.49
C ARG A 99 -12.73 9.33 22.27
N ALA A 100 -13.94 9.13 21.77
CA ALA A 100 -14.87 10.19 21.36
C ALA A 100 -15.02 11.33 22.39
N GLU A 101 -15.10 11.00 23.68
CA GLU A 101 -15.31 11.97 24.76
C GLU A 101 -14.00 12.61 25.31
N SER A 102 -12.84 11.99 25.05
CA SER A 102 -11.57 12.32 25.73
C SER A 102 -10.56 13.08 24.87
N ILE A 103 -10.86 13.27 23.59
CA ILE A 103 -9.95 13.93 22.66
C ILE A 103 -10.09 15.45 22.80
N SER A 104 -9.18 16.07 23.54
CA SER A 104 -8.89 17.49 23.29
C SER A 104 -8.21 17.62 21.92
N PHE A 105 -8.54 18.67 21.16
CA PHE A 105 -7.99 18.91 19.82
C PHE A 105 -6.45 18.90 19.77
N GLN A 106 -5.78 19.21 20.89
CA GLN A 106 -4.32 19.19 21.01
C GLN A 106 -3.76 17.77 21.22
N ALA A 107 -4.42 16.92 22.02
CA ALA A 107 -4.04 15.52 22.19
C ALA A 107 -4.25 14.73 20.89
N PHE A 108 -5.30 15.09 20.13
CA PHE A 108 -5.53 14.59 18.78
C PHE A 108 -4.32 14.83 17.88
N LEU A 109 -3.89 16.10 17.76
CA LEU A 109 -2.77 16.49 16.90
C LEU A 109 -1.45 15.79 17.25
N LEU A 110 -1.21 15.55 18.55
CA LEU A 110 0.02 14.88 19.01
C LEU A 110 0.02 13.38 18.68
N LEU A 111 -1.06 12.66 19.00
CA LEU A 111 -1.20 11.24 18.64
C LEU A 111 -1.17 11.05 17.13
N PHE A 112 -1.78 12.00 16.41
CA PHE A 112 -1.80 12.06 14.98
C PHE A 112 -0.39 12.26 14.36
N TYR A 113 0.47 13.08 14.97
CA TYR A 113 1.88 13.21 14.56
C TYR A 113 2.62 11.87 14.68
N TRP A 114 2.40 11.12 15.76
CA TRP A 114 3.04 9.81 15.96
C TRP A 114 2.53 8.74 15.01
N VAL A 115 1.23 8.72 14.69
CA VAL A 115 0.67 7.81 13.68
C VAL A 115 1.26 8.10 12.30
N ILE A 116 1.48 9.36 11.94
CA ILE A 116 2.19 9.73 10.71
C ILE A 116 3.62 9.20 10.72
N VAL A 117 4.36 9.41 11.80
CA VAL A 117 5.75 8.95 11.90
C VAL A 117 5.83 7.43 11.76
N ILE A 118 4.95 6.69 12.45
CA ILE A 118 4.91 5.22 12.38
C ILE A 118 4.45 4.74 11.00
N SER A 119 3.48 5.39 10.37
CA SER A 119 3.01 5.03 9.03
C SER A 119 4.07 5.30 7.95
N ILE A 120 4.76 6.44 8.05
CA ILE A 120 5.86 6.77 7.15
C ILE A 120 7.00 5.76 7.33
N ILE A 121 7.39 5.44 8.55
CA ILE A 121 8.44 4.44 8.81
C ILE A 121 7.98 3.05 8.33
N GLY A 122 6.76 2.64 8.67
CA GLY A 122 6.20 1.34 8.32
C GLY A 122 5.94 1.14 6.83
N ILE A 123 5.78 2.22 6.05
CA ILE A 123 5.63 2.16 4.59
C ILE A 123 7.00 2.31 3.92
N ILE A 124 7.81 3.30 4.30
CA ILE A 124 9.10 3.58 3.66
C ILE A 124 10.07 2.43 3.88
N VAL A 125 10.20 1.90 5.09
CA VAL A 125 11.19 0.84 5.40
C VAL A 125 11.01 -0.41 4.54
N PRO A 126 9.82 -1.03 4.42
CA PRO A 126 9.63 -2.17 3.54
C PRO A 126 9.66 -1.82 2.04
N LEU A 127 9.47 -0.55 1.66
CA LEU A 127 9.63 -0.08 0.28
C LEU A 127 11.09 0.12 -0.15
N ILE A 128 12.02 0.30 0.80
CA ILE A 128 13.44 0.50 0.49
C ILE A 128 14.01 -0.70 -0.28
N ILE A 129 13.73 -1.93 0.16
CA ILE A 129 14.26 -3.16 -0.47
C ILE A 129 13.78 -3.32 -1.92
N PRO A 130 12.46 -3.31 -2.23
CA PRO A 130 11.99 -3.40 -3.62
C PRO A 130 12.41 -2.19 -4.46
N PHE A 131 12.54 -1.01 -3.87
CA PHE A 131 13.07 0.17 -4.56
C PHE A 131 14.54 -0.01 -4.97
N ILE A 132 15.39 -0.50 -4.06
CA ILE A 132 16.79 -0.83 -4.36
C ILE A 132 16.87 -1.89 -5.46
N ALA A 133 16.02 -2.92 -5.40
CA ALA A 133 15.97 -3.96 -6.42
C ALA A 133 15.58 -3.39 -7.81
N LEU A 134 14.60 -2.49 -7.86
CA LEU A 134 14.19 -1.79 -9.09
C LEU A 134 15.31 -0.93 -9.68
N VAL A 135 16.00 -0.16 -8.83
CA VAL A 135 17.14 0.66 -9.25
C VAL A 135 18.26 -0.22 -9.80
N TYR A 136 18.57 -1.32 -9.11
CA TYR A 136 19.59 -2.28 -9.55
C TYR A 136 19.26 -2.91 -10.91
N LEU A 137 18.02 -3.38 -11.10
CA LEU A 137 17.57 -3.93 -12.38
C LEU A 137 17.61 -2.88 -13.50
N SER A 138 17.25 -1.64 -13.20
CA SER A 138 17.31 -0.53 -14.16
C SER A 138 18.74 -0.23 -14.62
N ILE A 139 19.72 -0.26 -13.70
CA ILE A 139 21.13 -0.08 -14.01
C ILE A 139 21.67 -1.21 -14.89
N ILE A 140 21.32 -2.47 -14.57
CA ILE A 140 21.70 -3.63 -15.39
C ILE A 140 21.09 -3.51 -16.78
N GLY A 141 19.79 -3.23 -16.87
CA GLY A 141 19.09 -3.04 -18.13
C GLY A 141 19.75 -1.95 -18.99
N ALA A 142 20.07 -0.81 -18.40
CA ALA A 142 20.77 0.28 -19.09
C ALA A 142 22.16 -0.11 -19.58
N ARG A 143 22.95 -0.85 -18.78
CA ARG A 143 24.27 -1.36 -19.19
C ARG A 143 24.16 -2.34 -20.37
N GLU A 144 23.18 -3.24 -20.33
CA GLU A 144 22.96 -4.22 -21.39
C GLU A 144 22.53 -3.53 -22.69
N LEU A 145 21.64 -2.54 -22.60
CA LEU A 145 21.21 -1.71 -23.73
C LEU A 145 22.38 -0.94 -24.34
N TYR A 146 23.24 -0.35 -23.50
CA TYR A 146 24.44 0.35 -23.94
C TYR A 146 25.43 -0.60 -24.63
N ARG A 147 25.60 -1.82 -24.11
CA ARG A 147 26.44 -2.87 -24.72
C ARG A 147 25.92 -3.25 -26.11
N ARG A 148 24.62 -3.49 -26.25
CA ARG A 148 23.97 -3.80 -27.55
C ARG A 148 24.11 -2.65 -28.54
N TYR A 149 23.99 -1.40 -28.09
CA TYR A 149 24.19 -0.22 -28.94
C TYR A 149 25.63 -0.12 -29.48
N GLN A 150 26.63 -0.35 -28.63
CA GLN A 150 28.04 -0.35 -29.03
C GLN A 150 28.38 -1.47 -30.02
N GLN A 151 27.81 -2.66 -29.84
CA GLN A 151 28.00 -3.79 -30.77
C GLN A 151 27.40 -3.50 -32.15
N LYS A 152 26.18 -2.95 -32.24
CA LYS A 152 25.59 -2.53 -33.52
C LYS A 152 26.44 -1.50 -34.26
N LYS A 153 27.04 -0.53 -33.53
CA LYS A 153 27.92 0.49 -34.10
C LYS A 153 29.21 -0.08 -34.69
N LYS A 154 29.73 -1.19 -34.13
CA LYS A 154 30.92 -1.88 -34.66
C LYS A 154 30.61 -2.71 -35.91
N CYS A 155 29.43 -3.31 -36.01
CA CYS A 155 29.01 -4.07 -37.19
C CYS A 155 28.71 -3.20 -38.42
N GLN A 156 28.33 -1.93 -38.25
CA GLN A 156 28.08 -0.99 -39.36
C GLN A 156 29.36 -0.33 -39.91
N LYS A 157 30.52 -0.55 -39.30
CA LYS A 157 31.82 0.00 -39.73
C LYS A 157 32.70 -1.01 -40.50
N LYS A 158 32.18 -2.22 -40.76
CA LYS A 158 32.77 -3.23 -41.65
C LYS A 158 31.95 -3.30 -42.92
#